data_AF-A0A0L0FQX2-F1
#
_entry.id   AF-A0A0L0FQX2-F1
#
_cell.length_a   1.000
_cell.length_b   1.000
_cell.length_c   1.000
_cell.angle_alpha   90.00
_cell.angle_beta   90.00
_cell.angle_gamma   90.00
#
_symmetry.space_group_name_H-M   'P 1'
#
loop_
_entity.id
_entity.type
_entity.pdbx_description
1 polymer ?
#
loop_
_entity_poly.entity_id
_entity_poly.type
_entity_poly.pdbx_seq_one_letter_code
_entity_poly.pdbx_strand_id
1 'polypeptide(L)'
;MSTALAGIVNTMALTQSQTKCLGEVEDTKGITSDEAVATGKHIAQNVTFPLDETTKLVSATESDEIIVLDEGICKIRVLHEGTGPELGSHCKAGGKVLLHFKALYTDGRVIDNSRASGWPPFDLVLGKSFKLKAWELAVPTMRLGEVARIECSQLAASPYPQFSLVQRQRHAVPESNTPQSHDHAQPHSCVEKQALALELGDGLIEILNEDQLVFELEVVDYIAPHTYKEEFWEIDVEEKIRLIPLLREEGNTLVRNGQHAEALECYVRALRYLERVRAEPLGIPKSIDELETPLGLNACLCTLKTGRYDETVKYATKILKHDPENTKALLRRGRAHRLMSDVVQARTDLEKSLRVNDDRLPEARKELALVHKLDIELQQRERNTFKNLLL
;
A
#
# COMPACT_ATOMS: atom_id res chain seq x y z
N MET A 1 34.59 42.04 -31.35
CA MET A 1 33.20 42.49 -31.10
C MET A 1 32.49 41.38 -30.35
N SER A 2 31.95 41.71 -29.16
CA SER A 2 30.96 40.98 -28.32
C SER A 2 31.24 39.51 -27.93
N THR A 3 31.65 39.26 -26.67
CA THR A 3 30.82 38.88 -25.47
C THR A 3 30.37 37.41 -25.49
N ALA A 4 30.55 36.55 -24.47
CA ALA A 4 31.05 36.69 -23.12
C ALA A 4 31.66 35.33 -22.65
N LEU A 5 32.70 35.42 -21.83
CA LEU A 5 33.54 34.35 -21.30
C LEU A 5 33.67 34.64 -19.79
N ALA A 6 33.24 33.72 -18.92
CA ALA A 6 33.63 33.59 -17.50
C ALA A 6 32.83 32.40 -16.92
N GLY A 7 33.39 31.37 -16.29
CA GLY A 7 34.62 31.30 -15.51
C GLY A 7 34.25 30.95 -14.07
N ILE A 8 34.07 29.65 -13.78
CA ILE A 8 33.83 29.14 -12.42
C ILE A 8 35.16 28.65 -11.87
N VAL A 9 35.78 29.44 -10.98
CA VAL A 9 36.81 28.97 -10.03
C VAL A 9 36.72 29.81 -8.75
N ASN A 10 36.83 29.09 -7.62
CA ASN A 10 37.38 29.49 -6.31
C ASN A 10 36.48 29.93 -5.13
N THR A 11 36.40 29.01 -4.15
CA THR A 11 36.91 29.06 -2.76
C THR A 11 36.66 30.28 -1.86
N MET A 12 36.17 29.95 -0.66
CA MET A 12 36.53 30.44 0.68
C MET A 12 36.89 31.93 0.85
N ALA A 13 36.01 32.65 1.57
CA ALA A 13 36.29 33.36 2.82
C ALA A 13 35.26 34.48 3.00
N LEU A 14 34.60 34.54 4.16
CA LEU A 14 34.43 35.76 4.94
C LEU A 14 33.80 35.40 6.29
N THR A 15 34.67 35.47 7.30
CA THR A 15 34.38 35.47 8.72
C THR A 15 34.07 36.90 9.22
N GLN A 16 33.34 36.94 10.34
CA GLN A 16 33.30 37.96 11.42
C GLN A 16 32.29 39.11 11.39
N SER A 17 31.31 38.99 12.30
CA SER A 17 30.80 40.00 13.25
C SER A 17 29.54 39.38 13.89
N GLN A 18 29.35 39.13 15.19
CA GLN A 18 29.95 39.55 16.45
C GLN A 18 29.60 38.51 17.54
N THR A 19 30.50 38.33 18.51
CA THR A 19 30.36 37.60 19.77
C THR A 19 29.95 38.51 20.94
N LYS A 20 29.27 37.91 21.94
CA LYS A 20 29.02 38.27 23.37
C LYS A 20 27.52 38.42 23.67
N CYS A 21 26.93 37.75 24.66
CA CYS A 21 27.46 37.45 26.00
C CYS A 21 27.21 36.01 26.47
N LEU A 22 28.23 35.49 27.17
CA LEU A 22 28.19 34.34 28.07
C LEU A 22 27.46 34.71 29.38
N GLY A 23 26.86 33.71 30.00
CA GLY A 23 26.55 33.62 31.42
C GLY A 23 26.63 32.15 31.83
N GLU A 24 27.66 31.82 32.63
CA GLU A 24 28.09 30.50 33.10
C GLU A 24 27.12 29.88 34.13
N VAL A 25 26.83 28.58 34.03
CA VAL A 25 27.36 27.42 34.83
C VAL A 25 27.04 27.48 36.33
N GLU A 26 26.26 26.52 36.84
CA GLU A 26 26.70 25.48 37.80
C GLU A 26 25.54 24.59 38.32
N ASP A 27 25.75 23.28 38.17
CA ASP A 27 25.46 22.15 39.07
C ASP A 27 24.12 22.02 39.81
N THR A 28 23.44 20.89 39.58
CA THR A 28 23.34 19.83 40.61
C THR A 28 22.81 18.50 40.06
N LYS A 29 23.67 17.48 40.21
CA LYS A 29 23.43 16.10 40.72
C LYS A 29 22.37 15.21 40.06
N GLY A 30 22.84 14.03 39.67
CA GLY A 30 22.07 13.02 38.96
C GLY A 30 21.07 12.24 39.81
N ILE A 31 20.20 11.53 39.08
CA ILE A 31 19.49 10.34 39.54
C ILE A 31 19.52 9.35 38.36
N THR A 32 19.93 8.13 38.68
CA THR A 32 20.03 6.96 37.81
C THR A 32 18.70 6.21 37.71
N SER A 33 18.54 5.49 36.60
CA SER A 33 17.81 4.22 36.36
C SER A 33 16.51 3.90 37.13
N ASP A 34 15.54 3.45 36.32
CA ASP A 34 14.49 2.45 36.58
C ASP A 34 13.08 2.90 37.01
N GLU A 35 12.13 2.30 36.28
CA GLU A 35 10.71 2.06 36.57
C GLU A 35 9.71 3.23 36.60
N ALA A 36 8.86 3.29 35.56
CA ALA A 36 7.41 3.40 35.75
C ALA A 36 6.64 3.12 34.45
N VAL A 37 6.03 1.94 34.43
CA VAL A 37 4.89 1.57 33.61
C VAL A 37 3.67 2.41 34.00
N ALA A 38 2.85 2.71 32.99
CA ALA A 38 1.44 3.06 33.06
C ALA A 38 1.02 4.50 33.43
N THR A 39 -0.14 4.82 32.84
CA THR A 39 -1.08 5.91 33.10
C THR A 39 -0.91 7.16 32.26
N GLY A 40 -1.92 7.42 31.43
CA GLY A 40 -2.02 8.61 30.63
C GLY A 40 -2.07 9.86 31.49
N LYS A 41 -1.39 10.90 31.03
CA LYS A 41 -1.65 12.26 31.45
C LYS A 41 -1.21 13.22 30.36
N HIS A 42 -2.17 14.03 29.93
CA HIS A 42 -1.98 15.22 29.13
C HIS A 42 -0.79 16.05 29.63
N ILE A 43 0.11 16.39 28.73
CA ILE A 43 0.96 17.57 28.84
C ILE A 43 0.91 18.28 27.49
N ALA A 44 -0.11 19.13 27.32
CA ALA A 44 -0.07 20.17 26.30
C ALA A 44 0.86 21.27 26.82
N GLN A 45 2.06 21.38 26.26
CA GLN A 45 2.90 22.56 26.47
C GLN A 45 2.44 23.66 25.51
N ASN A 46 1.93 24.73 26.11
CA ASN A 46 1.60 26.00 25.48
C ASN A 46 2.79 26.55 24.70
N VAL A 47 2.59 26.80 23.41
CA VAL A 47 3.41 27.72 22.63
C VAL A 47 2.45 28.73 21.99
N THR A 48 2.48 29.95 22.52
CA THR A 48 1.70 31.11 22.05
C THR A 48 2.55 31.90 21.06
N PHE A 49 2.03 32.16 19.85
CA PHE A 49 2.54 33.17 18.92
C PHE A 49 1.37 33.88 18.22
N PRO A 50 1.54 35.15 17.82
CA PRO A 50 0.46 36.13 17.77
C PRO A 50 -0.42 36.01 16.53
N LEU A 51 -1.70 36.31 16.76
CA LEU A 51 -2.79 36.42 15.79
C LEU A 51 -2.64 37.73 14.99
N ASP A 52 -2.76 37.63 13.67
CA ASP A 52 -3.27 38.74 12.85
C ASP A 52 -4.73 38.42 12.50
N GLU A 53 -5.61 39.34 12.93
CA GLU A 53 -7.03 39.45 12.59
C GLU A 53 -7.16 39.67 11.07
N THR A 54 -8.10 39.07 10.33
CA THR A 54 -9.49 39.52 10.31
C THR A 54 -10.44 38.47 9.73
N THR A 55 -11.32 37.93 10.55
CA THR A 55 -12.66 37.52 10.11
C THR A 55 -13.60 37.64 11.30
N LYS A 56 -14.63 38.47 11.16
CA LYS A 56 -15.56 38.82 12.24
C LYS A 56 -16.44 37.62 12.60
N LEU A 57 -16.39 37.22 13.87
CA LEU A 57 -17.42 36.39 14.51
C LEU A 57 -18.64 37.28 14.81
N VAL A 58 -19.82 36.84 14.39
CA VAL A 58 -21.11 37.28 14.94
C VAL A 58 -21.72 36.09 15.68
N SER A 59 -22.26 36.34 16.86
CA SER A 59 -22.63 35.36 17.88
C SER A 59 -23.92 34.57 17.60
N ALA A 60 -23.80 33.25 17.75
CA ALA A 60 -24.72 32.24 18.30
C ALA A 60 -26.24 32.31 18.01
N THR A 61 -26.76 31.31 17.29
CA THR A 61 -27.68 30.23 17.75
C THR A 61 -28.14 29.40 16.53
N GLU A 62 -28.05 28.06 16.61
CA GLU A 62 -28.39 27.06 15.57
C GLU A 62 -27.69 27.31 14.21
N SER A 63 -26.59 26.60 13.96
CA SER A 63 -25.75 26.77 12.78
C SER A 63 -26.46 26.35 11.47
N ASP A 64 -27.28 27.24 10.93
CA ASP A 64 -27.77 27.24 9.55
C ASP A 64 -26.68 27.74 8.58
N GLU A 65 -25.40 27.65 8.96
CA GLU A 65 -24.27 28.00 8.11
C GLU A 65 -24.10 26.92 7.03
N ILE A 66 -24.43 27.29 5.79
CA ILE A 66 -24.22 26.47 4.61
C ILE A 66 -22.85 26.80 4.03
N ILE A 67 -21.93 25.85 4.08
CA ILE A 67 -20.63 25.96 3.43
C ILE A 67 -20.81 25.61 1.96
N VAL A 68 -20.52 26.56 1.08
CA VAL A 68 -20.65 26.39 -0.37
C VAL A 68 -19.26 26.21 -0.96
N LEU A 69 -19.01 25.05 -1.57
CA LEU A 69 -17.73 24.69 -2.16
C LEU A 69 -17.85 24.54 -3.69
N ASP A 70 -16.74 24.80 -4.37
CA ASP A 70 -16.56 24.57 -5.82
C ASP A 70 -17.69 25.21 -6.65
N GLU A 71 -17.85 26.53 -6.52
CA GLU A 71 -18.88 27.32 -7.21
C GLU A 71 -20.33 26.87 -6.97
N GLY A 72 -20.59 26.15 -5.87
CA GLY A 72 -21.92 25.66 -5.52
C GLY A 72 -22.24 24.24 -5.98
N ILE A 73 -21.23 23.53 -6.49
CA ILE A 73 -21.32 22.10 -6.82
C ILE A 73 -21.56 21.26 -5.55
N CYS A 74 -21.06 21.69 -4.40
CA CYS A 74 -21.31 21.05 -3.10
C CYS A 74 -21.75 22.10 -2.07
N LYS A 75 -22.86 21.80 -1.37
CA LYS A 75 -23.34 22.56 -0.22
C LYS A 75 -23.32 21.67 1.00
N ILE A 76 -22.66 22.11 2.06
CA ILE A 76 -22.49 21.33 3.28
C ILE A 76 -23.24 22.05 4.39
N ARG A 77 -24.02 21.27 5.15
CA ARG A 77 -24.69 21.70 6.36
C ARG A 77 -24.30 20.77 7.50
N VAL A 78 -23.75 21.31 8.58
CA VAL A 78 -23.42 20.53 9.77
C VAL A 78 -24.72 20.20 10.50
N LEU A 79 -24.99 18.91 10.71
CA LEU A 79 -26.16 18.41 11.46
C LEU A 79 -25.82 18.18 12.94
N HIS A 80 -24.60 17.71 13.20
CA HIS A 80 -24.08 17.50 14.55
C HIS A 80 -22.63 17.92 14.58
N GLU A 81 -22.27 18.87 15.45
CA GLU A 81 -20.91 19.37 15.57
C GLU A 81 -19.96 18.28 16.09
N GLY A 82 -18.79 18.18 15.44
CA GLY A 82 -17.70 17.32 15.93
C GLY A 82 -16.81 18.01 16.97
N THR A 83 -15.86 17.26 17.48
CA THR A 83 -14.86 17.74 18.46
C THR A 83 -13.48 17.88 17.84
N GLY A 84 -12.67 18.76 18.43
CA GLY A 84 -11.32 19.01 17.95
C GLY A 84 -11.30 19.91 16.71
N PRO A 85 -10.14 20.03 16.06
CA PRO A 85 -9.98 20.91 14.92
C PRO A 85 -10.43 20.25 13.61
N GLU A 86 -10.63 21.05 12.58
CA GLU A 86 -11.04 20.56 11.24
C GLU A 86 -9.98 19.67 10.62
N LEU A 87 -10.42 18.57 10.01
CA LEU A 87 -9.54 17.56 9.42
C LEU A 87 -8.60 18.19 8.39
N GLY A 88 -9.03 19.13 7.56
CA GLY A 88 -8.21 19.75 6.52
C GLY A 88 -7.04 20.58 7.06
N SER A 89 -7.16 21.12 8.27
CA SER A 89 -6.10 21.93 8.91
C SER A 89 -5.05 21.08 9.65
N HIS A 90 -5.37 19.83 10.00
CA HIS A 90 -4.50 18.95 10.80
C HIS A 90 -4.14 17.62 10.14
N CYS A 91 -4.90 17.16 9.17
CA CYS A 91 -4.72 15.87 8.50
C CYS A 91 -3.90 16.07 7.23
N LYS A 92 -2.65 15.60 7.26
CA LYS A 92 -1.79 15.59 6.07
C LYS A 92 -2.37 14.67 4.99
N ALA A 93 -2.12 15.01 3.72
CA ALA A 93 -2.45 14.15 2.58
C ALA A 93 -1.96 12.71 2.83
N GLY A 94 -2.82 11.73 2.56
CA GLY A 94 -2.57 10.32 2.88
C GLY A 94 -3.11 9.85 4.24
N GLY A 95 -3.81 10.68 5.02
CA GLY A 95 -4.53 10.23 6.21
C GLY A 95 -5.80 9.44 5.86
N LYS A 96 -6.16 8.45 6.69
CA LYS A 96 -7.37 7.62 6.57
C LYS A 96 -8.46 8.16 7.49
N VAL A 97 -9.62 8.48 6.95
CA VAL A 97 -10.82 8.87 7.68
C VAL A 97 -11.80 7.71 7.64
N LEU A 98 -12.22 7.23 8.81
CA LEU A 98 -13.27 6.23 8.94
C LEU A 98 -14.61 6.96 9.01
N LEU A 99 -15.54 6.64 8.11
CA LEU A 99 -16.84 7.29 8.06
C LEU A 99 -18.00 6.33 7.89
N HIS A 100 -19.13 6.66 8.49
CA HIS A 100 -20.42 6.12 8.09
C HIS A 100 -21.08 7.09 7.10
N PHE A 101 -21.78 6.54 6.12
CA PHE A 101 -22.52 7.31 5.13
C PHE A 101 -23.96 6.82 5.00
N LYS A 102 -24.82 7.75 4.62
CA LYS A 102 -26.18 7.51 4.13
C LYS A 102 -26.39 8.36 2.89
N ALA A 103 -26.74 7.72 1.78
CA ALA A 103 -27.03 8.39 0.52
C ALA A 103 -28.54 8.45 0.30
N LEU A 104 -29.00 9.60 -0.16
CA LEU A 104 -30.41 9.88 -0.41
C LEU A 104 -30.60 10.57 -1.77
N TYR A 105 -31.78 10.35 -2.34
CA TYR A 105 -32.34 11.20 -3.37
C TYR A 105 -32.74 12.56 -2.77
N THR A 106 -32.96 13.55 -3.64
CA THR A 106 -33.41 14.90 -3.23
C THR A 106 -34.79 14.89 -2.56
N ASP A 107 -35.64 13.91 -2.89
CA ASP A 107 -36.94 13.67 -2.27
C ASP A 107 -36.88 12.97 -0.90
N GLY A 108 -35.68 12.59 -0.44
CA GLY A 108 -35.44 11.93 0.83
C GLY A 108 -35.54 10.39 0.81
N ARG A 109 -35.82 9.77 -0.34
CA ARG A 109 -35.71 8.30 -0.48
C ARG A 109 -34.26 7.87 -0.22
N VAL A 110 -34.08 6.82 0.57
CA VAL A 110 -32.74 6.30 0.93
C VAL A 110 -32.23 5.36 -0.14
N ILE A 111 -31.04 5.62 -0.64
CA ILE A 111 -30.32 4.79 -1.60
C ILE A 111 -29.51 3.73 -0.86
N ASP A 112 -28.62 4.19 0.05
CA ASP A 112 -27.77 3.35 0.87
C ASP A 112 -27.67 3.93 2.28
N ASN A 113 -27.54 3.08 3.29
CA ASN A 113 -27.28 3.48 4.66
C ASN A 113 -26.35 2.48 5.33
N SER A 114 -25.08 2.85 5.46
CA SER A 114 -24.04 1.97 6.01
C SER A 114 -24.37 1.48 7.42
N ARG A 115 -24.91 2.32 8.30
CA ARG A 115 -25.29 1.92 9.66
C ARG A 115 -26.49 0.98 9.66
N ALA A 116 -27.56 1.31 8.94
CA ALA A 116 -28.78 0.49 8.94
C ALA A 116 -28.55 -0.88 8.29
N SER A 117 -27.66 -0.95 7.29
CA SER A 117 -27.26 -2.19 6.64
C SER A 117 -26.23 -3.00 7.43
N GLY A 118 -25.75 -2.50 8.59
CA GLY A 118 -24.75 -3.16 9.41
C GLY A 118 -23.36 -3.21 8.79
N TRP A 119 -23.06 -2.34 7.83
CA TRP A 119 -21.74 -2.26 7.21
C TRP A 119 -20.73 -1.59 8.16
N PRO A 120 -19.46 -2.03 8.20
CA PRO A 120 -18.41 -1.34 8.93
C PRO A 120 -18.18 0.08 8.37
N PRO A 121 -17.56 0.99 9.14
CA PRO A 121 -17.13 2.29 8.63
C PRO A 121 -16.28 2.15 7.37
N PHE A 122 -16.44 3.09 6.45
CA PHE A 122 -15.70 3.14 5.20
C PHE A 122 -14.40 3.94 5.36
N ASP A 123 -13.31 3.39 4.81
CA ASP A 123 -11.99 4.02 4.81
C ASP A 123 -11.82 4.97 3.62
N LEU A 124 -11.88 6.27 3.89
CA LEU A 124 -11.56 7.32 2.94
C LEU A 124 -10.11 7.79 3.12
N VAL A 125 -9.28 7.71 2.07
CA VAL A 125 -7.92 8.21 2.10
C VAL A 125 -7.88 9.60 1.48
N LEU A 126 -7.49 10.61 2.25
CA LEU A 126 -7.49 12.00 1.78
C LEU A 126 -6.35 12.24 0.77
N GLY A 127 -6.66 12.90 -0.34
CA GLY A 127 -5.68 13.37 -1.33
C GLY A 127 -5.19 12.31 -2.34
N LYS A 128 -5.71 11.08 -2.30
CA LYS A 128 -5.45 10.03 -3.29
C LYS A 128 -6.71 9.92 -4.18
N SER A 129 -6.69 10.66 -5.28
CA SER A 129 -7.83 10.99 -6.15
C SER A 129 -8.44 9.80 -6.87
N PHE A 130 -9.38 9.11 -6.21
CA PHE A 130 -10.23 8.10 -6.85
C PHE A 130 -11.63 7.98 -6.23
N LYS A 131 -12.00 8.76 -5.20
CA LYS A 131 -13.24 8.53 -4.46
C LYS A 131 -14.05 9.81 -4.38
N LEU A 132 -15.17 9.84 -5.12
CA LEU A 132 -16.28 10.80 -5.01
C LEU A 132 -15.85 12.26 -4.71
N LYS A 133 -15.82 13.10 -5.75
CA LYS A 133 -15.40 14.50 -5.64
C LYS A 133 -16.14 15.26 -4.52
N ALA A 134 -17.43 14.96 -4.32
CA ALA A 134 -18.21 15.54 -3.22
C ALA A 134 -17.63 15.24 -1.83
N TRP A 135 -17.17 14.01 -1.59
CA TRP A 135 -16.62 13.58 -0.30
C TRP A 135 -15.20 14.13 -0.11
N GLU A 136 -14.38 14.17 -1.16
CA GLU A 136 -13.04 14.77 -1.12
C GLU A 136 -13.07 16.27 -0.79
N LEU A 137 -14.11 16.98 -1.20
CA LEU A 137 -14.30 18.39 -0.85
C LEU A 137 -14.86 18.56 0.57
N ALA A 138 -15.81 17.71 0.97
CA ALA A 138 -16.52 17.89 2.23
C ALA A 138 -15.75 17.40 3.45
N VAL A 139 -15.16 16.20 3.41
CA VAL A 139 -14.53 15.58 4.58
C VAL A 139 -13.40 16.43 5.18
N PRO A 140 -12.55 17.12 4.40
CA PRO A 140 -11.56 18.04 4.98
C PRO A 140 -12.16 19.21 5.79
N THR A 141 -13.41 19.60 5.54
CA THR A 141 -14.07 20.66 6.32
C THR A 141 -14.69 20.16 7.63
N MET A 142 -14.81 18.84 7.79
CA MET A 142 -15.46 18.21 8.94
C MET A 142 -14.49 18.00 10.12
N ARG A 143 -15.05 17.72 11.29
CA ARG A 143 -14.35 17.38 12.54
C ARG A 143 -14.62 15.94 12.96
N LEU A 144 -13.82 15.43 13.91
CA LEU A 144 -14.02 14.08 14.48
C LEU A 144 -15.35 14.00 15.24
N GLY A 145 -16.19 13.01 14.90
CA GLY A 145 -17.54 12.86 15.45
C GLY A 145 -18.59 13.78 14.81
N GLU A 146 -18.24 14.56 13.79
CA GLU A 146 -19.17 15.42 13.10
C GLU A 146 -20.12 14.62 12.19
N VAL A 147 -21.38 15.03 12.14
CA VAL A 147 -22.34 14.59 11.13
C VAL A 147 -22.71 15.76 10.24
N ALA A 148 -22.48 15.64 8.94
CA ALA A 148 -22.80 16.68 7.97
C ALA A 148 -23.66 16.14 6.82
N ARG A 149 -24.58 16.99 6.35
CA ARG A 149 -25.39 16.77 5.15
C ARG A 149 -24.77 17.54 3.98
N ILE A 150 -24.53 16.83 2.90
CA ILE A 150 -23.88 17.32 1.69
C ILE A 150 -24.86 17.19 0.54
N GLU A 151 -25.28 18.31 -0.02
CA GLU A 151 -26.06 18.35 -1.25
C GLU A 151 -25.10 18.64 -2.40
N CYS A 152 -25.03 17.74 -3.37
CA CYS A 152 -24.08 17.87 -4.47
C CYS A 152 -24.69 17.53 -5.83
N SER A 153 -24.14 18.15 -6.87
CA SER A 153 -24.55 17.86 -8.24
C SER A 153 -24.12 16.47 -8.69
N GLN A 154 -24.78 15.96 -9.72
CA GLN A 154 -24.46 14.67 -10.33
C GLN A 154 -23.00 14.58 -10.79
N LEU A 155 -22.39 15.70 -11.20
CA LEU A 155 -20.98 15.72 -11.61
C LEU A 155 -20.05 15.33 -10.44
N ALA A 156 -20.31 15.85 -9.24
CA ALA A 156 -19.52 15.54 -8.06
C ALA A 156 -19.84 14.14 -7.47
N ALA A 157 -21.04 13.63 -7.73
CA ALA A 157 -21.51 12.32 -7.31
C ALA A 157 -21.39 11.22 -8.39
N SER A 158 -20.84 11.53 -9.57
CA SER A 158 -20.80 10.63 -10.72
C SER A 158 -20.22 9.23 -10.44
N PRO A 159 -19.18 9.08 -9.59
CA PRO A 159 -18.67 7.75 -9.21
C PRO A 159 -19.57 6.93 -8.27
N TYR A 160 -20.65 7.51 -7.73
CA TYR A 160 -21.42 6.92 -6.63
C TYR A 160 -22.13 5.61 -6.98
N PRO A 161 -22.75 5.44 -8.17
CA PRO A 161 -23.40 4.18 -8.52
C PRO A 161 -22.45 2.97 -8.50
N GLN A 162 -21.23 3.15 -9.00
CA GLN A 162 -20.20 2.12 -8.96
C GLN A 162 -19.74 1.83 -7.53
N PHE A 163 -19.55 2.89 -6.73
CA PHE A 163 -19.21 2.75 -5.32
C PHE A 163 -20.28 1.96 -4.54
N SER A 164 -21.56 2.30 -4.74
CA SER A 164 -22.70 1.62 -4.11
C SER A 164 -22.74 0.13 -4.47
N LEU A 165 -22.56 -0.21 -5.76
CA LEU A 165 -22.50 -1.60 -6.23
C LEU A 165 -21.40 -2.41 -5.51
N VAL A 166 -20.17 -1.87 -5.47
CA VAL A 166 -19.03 -2.53 -4.84
C VAL A 166 -19.26 -2.75 -3.34
N GLN A 167 -19.83 -1.76 -2.64
CA GLN A 167 -20.13 -1.89 -1.22
C GLN A 167 -21.20 -2.95 -0.94
N ARG A 168 -22.26 -3.00 -1.76
CA ARG A 168 -23.32 -4.03 -1.64
C ARG A 168 -22.78 -5.44 -1.87
N GLN A 169 -21.96 -5.63 -2.91
CA GLN A 169 -21.37 -6.95 -3.22
C GLN A 169 -20.44 -7.44 -2.11
N ARG A 170 -19.60 -6.56 -1.56
CA ARG A 170 -18.68 -6.89 -0.46
C ARG A 170 -19.39 -7.36 0.81
N HIS A 171 -20.59 -6.85 1.05
CA HIS A 171 -21.37 -7.13 2.26
C HIS A 171 -22.58 -8.03 2.01
N ALA A 172 -22.67 -8.64 0.83
CA ALA A 172 -23.67 -9.65 0.55
C ALA A 172 -23.41 -10.90 1.41
N VAL A 173 -24.43 -11.37 2.12
CA VAL A 173 -24.36 -12.64 2.86
C VAL A 173 -24.40 -13.79 1.85
N PRO A 174 -23.45 -14.73 1.85
CA PRO A 174 -23.50 -15.86 0.94
C PRO A 174 -24.68 -16.77 1.30
N GLU A 175 -25.69 -16.84 0.43
CA GLU A 175 -26.75 -17.83 0.51
C GLU A 175 -26.19 -19.22 0.14
N SER A 176 -25.99 -20.05 1.18
CA SER A 176 -25.77 -21.50 1.10
C SER A 176 -24.46 -22.03 0.49
N ASN A 177 -23.97 -23.11 1.09
CA ASN A 177 -22.71 -23.80 0.83
C ASN A 177 -22.49 -24.17 -0.65
N THR A 178 -21.59 -23.46 -1.32
CA THR A 178 -20.72 -24.06 -2.35
C THR A 178 -19.29 -23.51 -2.17
N PRO A 179 -18.25 -24.37 -2.14
CA PRO A 179 -16.88 -23.90 -2.04
C PRO A 179 -16.45 -23.40 -3.42
N GLN A 180 -16.58 -22.09 -3.64
CA GLN A 180 -15.94 -21.44 -4.79
C GLN A 180 -14.61 -20.85 -4.34
N SER A 181 -13.54 -21.49 -4.78
CA SER A 181 -12.21 -20.90 -4.87
C SER A 181 -12.27 -19.70 -5.82
N HIS A 182 -12.40 -18.50 -5.27
CA HIS A 182 -12.25 -17.27 -6.04
C HIS A 182 -10.84 -16.72 -5.87
N ASP A 183 -9.96 -17.14 -6.79
CA ASP A 183 -8.79 -16.35 -7.16
C ASP A 183 -9.31 -15.00 -7.67
N HIS A 184 -9.08 -13.93 -6.91
CA HIS A 184 -9.47 -12.58 -7.32
C HIS A 184 -8.58 -12.09 -8.46
N ALA A 185 -8.92 -12.50 -9.69
CA ALA A 185 -8.61 -11.75 -10.89
C ALA A 185 -9.50 -10.49 -10.91
N GLN A 186 -8.91 -9.34 -10.58
CA GLN A 186 -9.53 -8.03 -10.75
C GLN A 186 -9.85 -7.81 -12.25
N PRO A 187 -11.08 -7.46 -12.64
CA PRO A 187 -11.34 -7.02 -14.00
C PRO A 187 -10.71 -5.64 -14.18
N HIS A 188 -9.83 -5.53 -15.17
CA HIS A 188 -9.29 -4.28 -15.66
C HIS A 188 -9.71 -4.09 -17.12
N SER A 189 -9.93 -2.83 -17.48
CA SER A 189 -10.09 -2.26 -18.82
C SER A 189 -11.51 -2.19 -19.39
N CYS A 190 -12.00 -0.95 -19.52
CA CYS A 190 -12.67 -0.35 -20.68
C CYS A 190 -13.86 -1.04 -21.38
N VAL A 191 -14.38 -2.16 -20.88
CA VAL A 191 -15.64 -2.80 -21.34
C VAL A 191 -16.82 -2.43 -20.41
N GLU A 192 -16.55 -1.67 -19.34
CA GLU A 192 -17.43 -1.51 -18.17
C GLU A 192 -18.66 -0.63 -18.39
N LYS A 193 -18.73 0.23 -19.42
CA LYS A 193 -19.94 1.06 -19.61
C LYS A 193 -21.17 0.26 -20.06
N GLN A 194 -20.97 -0.86 -20.75
CA GLN A 194 -22.07 -1.73 -21.21
C GLN A 194 -22.35 -2.89 -20.23
N ALA A 195 -21.35 -3.34 -19.47
CA ALA A 195 -21.48 -4.41 -18.47
C ALA A 195 -22.07 -3.91 -17.14
N LEU A 196 -21.80 -2.64 -16.76
CA LEU A 196 -22.36 -2.05 -15.54
C LEU A 196 -23.90 -2.03 -15.59
N ALA A 197 -24.51 -1.77 -16.75
CA ALA A 197 -25.97 -1.79 -16.91
C ALA A 197 -26.61 -3.19 -16.77
N LEU A 198 -25.84 -4.28 -16.91
CA LEU A 198 -26.32 -5.65 -16.73
C LEU A 198 -26.19 -6.13 -15.27
N GLU A 199 -25.36 -5.47 -14.45
CA GLU A 199 -25.15 -5.78 -13.02
C GLU A 199 -25.79 -4.75 -12.07
N LEU A 200 -26.08 -3.54 -12.54
CA LEU A 200 -26.88 -2.54 -11.84
C LEU A 200 -28.34 -3.01 -11.88
N GLY A 201 -28.84 -3.57 -10.78
CA GLY A 201 -30.28 -3.75 -10.61
C GLY A 201 -31.02 -2.42 -10.77
N ASP A 202 -32.32 -2.47 -11.08
CA ASP A 202 -33.16 -1.32 -11.48
C ASP A 202 -32.95 -0.05 -10.62
N GLY A 203 -32.74 -0.20 -9.31
CA GLY A 203 -32.56 0.92 -8.39
C GLY A 203 -31.25 1.71 -8.53
N LEU A 204 -30.17 1.15 -9.10
CA LEU A 204 -28.92 1.90 -9.29
C LEU A 204 -28.88 2.65 -10.63
N ILE A 205 -29.68 2.22 -11.61
CA ILE A 205 -29.90 2.96 -12.86
C ILE A 205 -30.65 4.27 -12.58
N GLU A 206 -31.59 4.25 -11.63
CA GLU A 206 -32.31 5.47 -11.21
C GLU A 206 -31.34 6.57 -10.75
N ILE A 207 -30.26 6.23 -10.04
CA ILE A 207 -29.25 7.20 -9.57
C ILE A 207 -28.58 7.94 -10.75
N LEU A 208 -28.38 7.26 -11.88
CA LEU A 208 -27.76 7.84 -13.07
C LEU A 208 -28.67 8.86 -13.78
N ASN A 209 -29.96 8.91 -13.44
CA ASN A 209 -30.91 9.86 -14.01
C ASN A 209 -31.15 11.08 -13.11
N GLU A 210 -30.51 11.14 -11.93
CA GLU A 210 -30.70 12.21 -10.96
C GLU A 210 -29.64 13.30 -11.11
N ASP A 211 -30.06 14.55 -11.18
CA ASP A 211 -29.18 15.71 -11.34
C ASP A 211 -28.45 16.09 -10.04
N GLN A 212 -28.96 15.63 -8.89
CA GLN A 212 -28.41 15.92 -7.56
C GLN A 212 -28.59 14.74 -6.62
N LEU A 213 -27.62 14.54 -5.74
CA LEU A 213 -27.68 13.56 -4.66
C LEU A 213 -27.36 14.22 -3.32
N VAL A 214 -27.88 13.61 -2.26
CA VAL A 214 -27.67 14.05 -0.88
C VAL A 214 -26.91 12.97 -0.12
N PHE A 215 -25.85 13.35 0.59
CA PHE A 215 -25.08 12.47 1.45
C PHE A 215 -25.11 12.98 2.89
N GLU A 216 -25.46 12.12 3.84
CA GLU A 216 -25.24 12.34 5.27
C GLU A 216 -24.00 11.53 5.66
N LEU A 217 -22.92 12.22 6.03
CA LEU A 217 -21.65 11.60 6.45
C LEU A 217 -21.44 11.81 7.94
N GLU A 218 -20.97 10.76 8.61
CA GLU A 218 -20.55 10.77 10.01
C GLU A 218 -19.08 10.38 10.07
N VAL A 219 -18.23 11.27 10.56
CA VAL A 219 -16.81 10.99 10.76
C VAL A 219 -16.63 10.25 12.09
N VAL A 220 -16.19 9.00 12.02
CA VAL A 220 -16.02 8.12 13.19
C VAL A 220 -14.61 8.26 13.77
N ASP A 221 -13.58 8.20 12.93
CA ASP A 221 -12.20 8.21 13.38
C ASP A 221 -11.24 8.74 12.29
N TYR A 222 -10.02 9.09 12.71
CA TYR A 222 -8.93 9.52 11.83
C TYR A 222 -7.64 8.79 12.18
N ILE A 223 -7.06 8.14 11.18
CA ILE A 223 -5.78 7.45 11.25
C ILE A 223 -4.75 8.28 10.47
N ALA A 224 -3.71 8.74 11.17
CA ALA A 224 -2.65 9.53 10.59
C ALA A 224 -1.89 8.78 9.46
N PRO A 225 -1.35 9.50 8.46
CA PRO A 225 -0.46 8.87 7.48
C PRO A 225 0.74 8.22 8.19
N HIS A 226 1.16 7.06 7.69
CA HIS A 226 2.27 6.25 8.22
C HIS A 226 2.03 5.50 9.54
N THR A 227 0.87 5.62 10.21
CA THR A 227 0.50 4.74 11.33
C THR A 227 -0.20 3.45 10.89
N TYR A 228 -0.52 3.34 9.60
CA TYR A 228 -1.06 2.13 8.97
C TYR A 228 -0.14 1.67 7.84
N LYS A 229 -0.12 0.37 7.56
CA LYS A 229 0.54 -0.16 6.36
C LYS A 229 -0.30 0.28 5.15
N GLU A 230 0.19 1.24 4.37
CA GLU A 230 -0.49 1.70 3.15
C GLU A 230 -0.81 0.52 2.24
N GLU A 231 -2.08 0.40 1.85
CA GLU A 231 -2.51 -0.68 0.99
C GLU A 231 -2.02 -0.43 -0.44
N PHE A 232 -1.65 -1.51 -1.11
CA PHE A 232 -1.03 -1.54 -2.44
C PHE A 232 -1.73 -0.68 -3.51
N TRP A 233 -3.05 -0.51 -3.39
CA TRP A 233 -3.92 0.21 -4.32
C TRP A 233 -3.88 1.72 -4.15
N GLU A 234 -3.49 2.21 -2.99
CA GLU A 234 -3.58 3.62 -2.61
C GLU A 234 -2.39 4.43 -3.13
N ILE A 235 -1.33 3.79 -3.59
CA ILE A 235 -0.09 4.46 -3.99
C ILE A 235 -0.13 4.76 -5.50
N ASP A 236 0.19 5.99 -5.86
CA ASP A 236 0.25 6.45 -7.25
C ASP A 236 1.32 5.69 -8.06
N VAL A 237 1.19 5.65 -9.38
CA VAL A 237 2.11 4.92 -10.27
C VAL A 237 3.52 5.51 -10.16
N GLU A 238 3.64 6.83 -10.18
CA GLU A 238 4.89 7.59 -10.06
C GLU A 238 5.55 7.36 -8.69
N GLU A 239 4.74 7.22 -7.65
CA GLU A 239 5.23 6.90 -6.32
C GLU A 239 5.69 5.43 -6.23
N LYS A 240 4.96 4.48 -6.82
CA LYS A 240 5.38 3.07 -6.94
C LYS A 240 6.74 2.94 -7.64
N ILE A 241 6.94 3.67 -8.74
CA ILE A 241 8.22 3.73 -9.47
C ILE A 241 9.36 4.18 -8.54
N ARG A 242 9.12 5.19 -7.70
CA ARG A 242 10.11 5.70 -6.74
C ARG A 242 10.38 4.74 -5.59
N LEU A 243 9.37 3.96 -5.17
CA LEU A 243 9.48 3.03 -4.04
C LEU A 243 10.22 1.74 -4.39
N ILE A 244 10.13 1.23 -5.63
CA ILE A 244 10.76 -0.05 -6.03
C ILE A 244 12.26 -0.12 -5.68
N PRO A 245 13.10 0.88 -6.02
CA PRO A 245 14.51 0.88 -5.63
C PRO A 245 14.74 0.95 -4.12
N LEU A 246 13.92 1.73 -3.41
CA LEU A 246 14.05 1.89 -1.94
C LEU A 246 13.76 0.58 -1.21
N LEU A 247 12.70 -0.12 -1.62
CA LEU A 247 12.35 -1.45 -1.09
C LEU A 247 13.43 -2.49 -1.37
N ARG A 248 14.09 -2.40 -2.53
CA ARG A 248 15.22 -3.27 -2.84
C ARG A 248 16.36 -3.05 -1.84
N GLU A 249 16.72 -1.80 -1.57
CA GLU A 249 17.79 -1.49 -0.63
C GLU A 249 17.42 -1.84 0.82
N GLU A 250 16.19 -1.60 1.23
CA GLU A 250 15.66 -2.05 2.53
C GLU A 250 15.71 -3.59 2.66
N GLY A 251 15.28 -4.31 1.64
CA GLY A 251 15.44 -5.77 1.61
C GLY A 251 16.91 -6.18 1.71
N ASN A 252 17.82 -5.48 1.02
CA ASN A 252 19.25 -5.78 1.05
C ASN A 252 19.87 -5.56 2.44
N THR A 253 19.46 -4.52 3.17
CA THR A 253 19.92 -4.29 4.54
C THR A 253 19.40 -5.38 5.48
N LEU A 254 18.13 -5.76 5.37
CA LEU A 254 17.54 -6.85 6.14
C LEU A 254 18.23 -8.20 5.87
N VAL A 255 18.57 -8.51 4.61
CA VAL A 255 19.35 -9.71 4.26
C VAL A 255 20.73 -9.71 4.92
N ARG A 256 21.43 -8.55 4.94
CA ARG A 256 22.72 -8.43 5.62
C ARG A 256 22.61 -8.66 7.13
N ASN A 257 21.48 -8.30 7.72
CA ASN A 257 21.17 -8.51 9.14
C ASN A 257 20.64 -9.94 9.44
N GLY A 258 20.49 -10.80 8.43
CA GLY A 258 19.96 -12.16 8.60
C GLY A 258 18.43 -12.23 8.72
N GLN A 259 17.73 -11.11 8.60
CA GLN A 259 16.27 -10.98 8.68
C GLN A 259 15.63 -11.36 7.34
N HIS A 260 15.65 -12.65 7.03
CA HIS A 260 15.23 -13.16 5.72
C HIS A 260 13.72 -13.14 5.49
N ALA A 261 12.91 -13.21 6.54
CA ALA A 261 11.45 -13.20 6.41
C ALA A 261 10.96 -11.79 6.06
N GLU A 262 11.46 -10.79 6.77
CA GLU A 262 11.15 -9.37 6.58
C GLU A 262 11.71 -8.87 5.24
N ALA A 263 12.93 -9.28 4.88
CA ALA A 263 13.49 -8.97 3.57
C ALA A 263 12.61 -9.50 2.42
N LEU A 264 12.04 -10.69 2.57
CA LEU A 264 11.13 -11.26 1.57
C LEU A 264 9.90 -10.36 1.39
N GLU A 265 9.32 -9.83 2.46
CA GLU A 265 8.18 -8.91 2.36
C GLU A 265 8.51 -7.68 1.52
N CYS A 266 9.70 -7.08 1.73
CA CYS A 266 10.17 -5.94 0.93
C CYS A 266 10.29 -6.30 -0.56
N TYR A 267 10.92 -7.43 -0.89
CA TYR A 267 11.10 -7.85 -2.28
C TYR A 267 9.78 -8.22 -2.97
N VAL A 268 8.88 -8.91 -2.27
CA VAL A 268 7.56 -9.26 -2.80
C VAL A 268 6.73 -8.00 -3.03
N ARG A 269 6.77 -7.03 -2.11
CA ARG A 269 6.12 -5.74 -2.28
C ARG A 269 6.65 -5.00 -3.50
N ALA A 270 7.97 -4.96 -3.69
CA ALA A 270 8.59 -4.34 -4.86
C ALA A 270 8.20 -5.04 -6.18
N LEU A 271 8.17 -6.38 -6.22
CA LEU A 271 7.75 -7.15 -7.39
C LEU A 271 6.27 -6.89 -7.75
N ARG A 272 5.39 -6.78 -6.75
CA ARG A 272 4.00 -6.41 -7.00
C ARG A 272 3.89 -5.00 -7.57
N TYR A 273 4.64 -4.03 -7.05
CA TYR A 273 4.62 -2.68 -7.60
C TYR A 273 5.07 -2.69 -9.05
N LEU A 274 6.14 -3.42 -9.37
CA LEU A 274 6.65 -3.56 -10.74
C LEU A 274 5.58 -4.14 -11.68
N GLU A 275 4.88 -5.19 -11.27
CA GLU A 275 3.80 -5.80 -12.06
C GLU A 275 2.64 -4.82 -12.33
N ARG A 276 2.24 -4.03 -11.33
CA ARG A 276 1.16 -3.05 -11.51
C ARG A 276 1.56 -1.90 -12.41
N VAL A 277 2.78 -1.37 -12.25
CA VAL A 277 3.28 -0.28 -13.09
C VAL A 277 3.47 -0.78 -14.54
N ARG A 278 3.84 -2.06 -14.74
CA ARG A 278 3.91 -2.68 -16.08
C ARG A 278 2.55 -2.73 -16.80
N ALA A 279 1.44 -2.74 -16.07
CA ALA A 279 0.10 -2.71 -16.66
C ALA A 279 -0.33 -1.32 -17.15
N GLU A 280 0.47 -0.26 -16.93
CA GLU A 280 0.13 1.10 -17.36
C GLU A 280 0.41 1.35 -18.85
N PRO A 281 -0.41 2.18 -19.54
CA PRO A 281 -0.31 2.37 -21.00
C PRO A 281 1.01 2.95 -21.48
N LEU A 282 1.65 3.79 -20.66
CA LEU A 282 2.92 4.45 -20.97
C LEU A 282 4.13 3.53 -20.78
N GLY A 283 3.92 2.31 -20.28
CA GLY A 283 4.98 1.37 -19.93
C GLY A 283 5.80 1.83 -18.72
N ILE A 284 6.91 1.13 -18.49
CA ILE A 284 7.77 1.36 -17.32
C ILE A 284 9.16 1.81 -17.74
N PRO A 285 9.82 2.68 -16.95
CA PRO A 285 11.21 3.00 -17.19
C PRO A 285 12.05 1.71 -17.21
N LYS A 286 12.86 1.54 -18.26
CA LYS A 286 13.70 0.33 -18.43
C LYS A 286 14.58 0.06 -17.20
N SER A 287 15.08 1.12 -16.56
CA SER A 287 15.86 1.02 -15.32
C SER A 287 15.10 0.39 -14.15
N ILE A 288 13.78 0.48 -14.13
CA ILE A 288 12.90 -0.14 -13.12
C ILE A 288 12.57 -1.57 -13.55
N ASP A 289 12.31 -1.79 -14.83
CA ASP A 289 12.02 -3.11 -15.39
C ASP A 289 13.18 -4.09 -15.16
N GLU A 290 14.41 -3.63 -15.36
CA GLU A 290 15.65 -4.38 -15.12
C GLU A 290 15.83 -4.78 -13.64
N LEU A 291 15.04 -4.23 -12.71
CA LEU A 291 15.04 -4.63 -11.29
C LEU A 291 14.24 -5.91 -11.02
N GLU A 292 13.40 -6.40 -11.94
CA GLU A 292 12.61 -7.62 -11.72
C GLU A 292 13.50 -8.83 -11.41
N THR A 293 14.53 -9.06 -12.23
CA THR A 293 15.47 -10.17 -12.04
C THR A 293 16.22 -10.12 -10.70
N PRO A 294 16.89 -9.03 -10.30
CA PRO A 294 17.57 -8.98 -9.00
C PRO A 294 16.60 -9.09 -7.81
N LEU A 295 15.39 -8.50 -7.90
CA LEU A 295 14.37 -8.65 -6.87
C LEU A 295 13.90 -10.10 -6.73
N GLY A 296 13.55 -10.76 -7.84
CA GLY A 296 13.15 -12.16 -7.86
C GLY A 296 14.26 -13.08 -7.36
N LEU A 297 15.52 -12.80 -7.72
CA LEU A 297 16.67 -13.53 -7.22
C LEU A 297 16.78 -13.39 -5.69
N ASN A 298 16.68 -12.18 -5.16
CA ASN A 298 16.75 -11.98 -3.71
C ASN A 298 15.55 -12.62 -2.98
N ALA A 299 14.36 -12.64 -3.58
CA ALA A 299 13.22 -13.41 -3.08
C ALA A 299 13.53 -14.93 -3.05
N CYS A 300 14.14 -15.50 -4.09
CA CYS A 300 14.61 -16.89 -4.09
C CYS A 300 15.60 -17.17 -2.95
N LEU A 301 16.51 -16.24 -2.67
CA LEU A 301 17.45 -16.39 -1.55
C LEU A 301 16.72 -16.44 -0.21
N CYS A 302 15.80 -15.51 0.03
CA CYS A 302 15.06 -15.41 1.28
C CYS A 302 14.12 -16.61 1.51
N THR A 303 13.44 -17.06 0.47
CA THR A 303 12.58 -18.25 0.51
C THR A 303 13.38 -19.53 0.79
N LEU A 304 14.56 -19.70 0.16
CA LEU A 304 15.48 -20.80 0.50
C LEU A 304 15.92 -20.79 1.96
N LYS A 305 16.23 -19.60 2.49
CA LYS A 305 16.67 -19.44 3.89
C LYS A 305 15.56 -19.67 4.91
N THR A 306 14.31 -19.42 4.51
CA THR A 306 13.13 -19.60 5.37
C THR A 306 12.41 -20.94 5.17
N GLY A 307 12.94 -21.83 4.32
CA GLY A 307 12.37 -23.16 4.10
C GLY A 307 11.17 -23.23 3.14
N ARG A 308 10.82 -22.10 2.50
CA ARG A 308 9.70 -21.99 1.56
C ARG A 308 10.14 -22.38 0.15
N TYR A 309 10.43 -23.66 -0.04
CA TYR A 309 11.06 -24.17 -1.28
C TYR A 309 10.16 -24.10 -2.51
N ASP A 310 8.84 -24.28 -2.33
CA ASP A 310 7.87 -24.16 -3.42
C ASP A 310 7.83 -22.72 -3.98
N GLU A 311 7.89 -21.71 -3.09
CA GLU A 311 7.99 -20.30 -3.47
C GLU A 311 9.30 -20.00 -4.20
N THR A 312 10.43 -20.57 -3.75
CA THR A 312 11.70 -20.47 -4.49
C THR A 312 11.54 -20.97 -5.92
N VAL A 313 10.89 -22.12 -6.13
CA VAL A 313 10.66 -22.68 -7.47
C VAL A 313 9.79 -21.75 -8.30
N LYS A 314 8.73 -21.17 -7.73
CA LYS A 314 7.86 -20.19 -8.42
C LYS A 314 8.65 -18.98 -8.91
N TYR A 315 9.39 -18.31 -8.01
CA TYR A 315 10.18 -17.13 -8.37
C TYR A 315 11.29 -17.43 -9.38
N ALA A 316 12.05 -18.51 -9.17
CA ALA A 316 13.12 -18.89 -10.08
C ALA A 316 12.59 -19.26 -11.47
N THR A 317 11.44 -19.95 -11.54
CA THR A 317 10.79 -20.27 -12.82
C THR A 317 10.33 -19.02 -13.55
N LYS A 318 9.82 -18.00 -12.84
CA LYS A 318 9.48 -16.70 -13.46
C LYS A 318 10.70 -16.06 -14.13
N ILE A 319 11.85 -16.04 -13.44
CA ILE A 319 13.10 -15.50 -13.99
C ILE A 319 13.54 -16.30 -15.22
N LEU A 320 13.55 -17.63 -15.12
CA LEU A 320 14.01 -18.53 -16.18
C LEU A 320 13.11 -18.53 -17.43
N LYS A 321 11.87 -18.03 -17.36
CA LYS A 321 11.04 -17.80 -18.54
C LYS A 321 11.62 -16.70 -19.44
N HIS A 322 12.27 -15.69 -18.85
CA HIS A 322 12.82 -14.55 -19.57
C HIS A 322 14.34 -14.65 -19.75
N ASP A 323 15.04 -15.26 -18.79
CA ASP A 323 16.48 -15.49 -18.82
C ASP A 323 16.78 -16.96 -18.50
N PRO A 324 16.64 -17.88 -19.49
CA PRO A 324 16.77 -19.33 -19.28
C PRO A 324 18.16 -19.78 -18.82
N GLU A 325 19.19 -18.97 -19.06
CA GLU A 325 20.58 -19.25 -18.72
C GLU A 325 21.01 -18.58 -17.41
N ASN A 326 20.07 -18.00 -16.65
CA ASN A 326 20.38 -17.36 -15.37
C ASN A 326 20.94 -18.37 -14.35
N THR A 327 22.26 -18.42 -14.20
CA THR A 327 22.96 -19.37 -13.33
C THR A 327 22.47 -19.30 -11.88
N LYS A 328 22.15 -18.09 -11.36
CA LYS A 328 21.67 -17.92 -9.99
C LYS A 328 20.28 -18.52 -9.80
N ALA A 329 19.39 -18.32 -10.76
CA ALA A 329 18.04 -18.87 -10.70
C ALA A 329 18.07 -20.41 -10.84
N LEU A 330 18.84 -20.94 -11.80
CA LEU A 330 19.03 -22.39 -11.97
C LEU A 330 19.58 -23.05 -10.69
N LEU A 331 20.64 -22.48 -10.12
CA LEU A 331 21.26 -22.99 -8.90
C LEU A 331 20.29 -22.99 -7.71
N ARG A 332 19.56 -21.88 -7.51
CA ARG A 332 18.60 -21.74 -6.40
C ARG A 332 17.39 -22.67 -6.58
N ARG A 333 16.88 -22.81 -7.80
CA ARG A 333 15.77 -23.73 -8.11
C ARG A 333 16.18 -25.18 -7.95
N GLY A 334 17.36 -25.56 -8.47
CA GLY A 334 17.89 -26.91 -8.31
C GLY A 334 18.13 -27.28 -6.84
N ARG A 335 18.61 -26.33 -6.03
CA ARG A 335 18.73 -26.50 -4.58
C ARG A 335 17.37 -26.67 -3.90
N ALA A 336 16.35 -25.90 -4.30
CA ALA A 336 14.99 -26.05 -3.78
C ALA A 336 14.41 -27.44 -4.11
N HIS A 337 14.52 -27.88 -5.37
CA HIS A 337 14.08 -29.23 -5.78
C HIS A 337 14.78 -30.33 -4.97
N ARG A 338 16.10 -30.20 -4.73
CA ARG A 338 16.83 -31.16 -3.88
C ARG A 338 16.26 -31.19 -2.47
N LEU A 339 15.98 -30.03 -1.87
CA LEU A 339 15.43 -29.95 -0.51
C LEU A 339 13.98 -30.48 -0.43
N MET A 340 13.26 -30.49 -1.54
CA MET A 340 11.94 -31.14 -1.68
C MET A 340 12.03 -32.63 -2.07
N SER A 341 13.24 -33.21 -2.15
CA SER A 341 13.50 -34.58 -2.63
C SER A 341 13.13 -34.85 -4.09
N ASP A 342 12.97 -33.80 -4.90
CA ASP A 342 12.80 -33.91 -6.36
C ASP A 342 14.17 -33.96 -7.05
N VAL A 343 14.77 -35.15 -7.02
CA VAL A 343 16.13 -35.40 -7.52
C VAL A 343 16.24 -35.14 -9.03
N VAL A 344 15.19 -35.45 -9.79
CA VAL A 344 15.19 -35.36 -11.26
C VAL A 344 15.27 -33.90 -11.72
N GLN A 345 14.40 -33.04 -11.20
CA GLN A 345 14.43 -31.61 -11.54
C GLN A 345 15.68 -30.94 -10.96
N ALA A 346 16.08 -31.31 -9.74
CA ALA A 346 17.30 -30.77 -9.13
C ALA A 346 18.55 -31.03 -10.00
N ARG A 347 18.71 -32.26 -10.48
CA ARG A 347 19.81 -32.64 -11.37
C ARG A 347 19.77 -31.85 -12.68
N THR A 348 18.58 -31.76 -13.28
CA THR A 348 18.37 -31.06 -14.55
C THR A 348 18.78 -29.59 -14.47
N ASP A 349 18.36 -28.89 -13.42
CA ASP A 349 18.69 -27.47 -13.23
C ASP A 349 20.18 -27.26 -12.93
N LEU A 350 20.77 -28.10 -12.09
CA LEU A 350 22.19 -27.98 -11.73
C LEU A 350 23.11 -28.32 -12.91
N GLU A 351 22.77 -29.32 -13.72
CA GLU A 351 23.51 -29.63 -14.94
C GLU A 351 23.41 -28.52 -15.99
N LYS A 352 22.26 -27.87 -16.12
CA LYS A 352 22.12 -26.66 -16.95
C LYS A 352 22.99 -25.52 -16.41
N SER A 353 22.97 -25.30 -15.10
CA SER A 353 23.81 -24.28 -14.45
C SER A 353 25.30 -24.52 -14.65
N LEU A 354 25.76 -25.76 -14.82
CA LEU A 354 27.17 -26.10 -15.05
C LEU A 354 27.64 -25.87 -16.48
N ARG A 355 26.71 -25.76 -17.45
CA ARG A 355 27.04 -25.46 -18.85
C ARG A 355 27.34 -23.99 -19.06
N VAL A 356 26.80 -23.12 -18.19
CA VAL A 356 27.07 -21.68 -18.19
C VAL A 356 28.36 -21.43 -17.42
N ASN A 357 29.38 -20.90 -18.10
CA ASN A 357 30.67 -20.59 -17.49
C ASN A 357 30.54 -19.34 -16.60
N ASP A 358 30.24 -19.54 -15.32
CA ASP A 358 30.06 -18.50 -14.28
C ASP A 358 30.85 -18.89 -13.01
N ASP A 359 31.12 -17.92 -12.15
CA ASP A 359 31.91 -18.03 -10.93
C ASP A 359 31.29 -19.03 -9.90
N ARG A 360 30.03 -19.42 -10.12
CA ARG A 360 29.25 -20.34 -9.28
C ARG A 360 29.43 -21.81 -9.60
N LEU A 361 30.24 -22.16 -10.60
CA LEU A 361 30.54 -23.56 -10.94
C LEU A 361 30.91 -24.42 -9.71
N PRO A 362 31.74 -23.97 -8.74
CA PRO A 362 32.05 -24.78 -7.56
C PRO A 362 30.82 -25.08 -6.68
N GLU A 363 29.91 -24.11 -6.52
CA GLU A 363 28.69 -24.27 -5.74
C GLU A 363 27.72 -25.24 -6.43
N ALA A 364 27.54 -25.11 -7.75
CA ALA A 364 26.73 -26.01 -8.54
C ALA A 364 27.25 -27.46 -8.50
N ARG A 365 28.57 -27.66 -8.59
CA ARG A 365 29.18 -29.00 -8.45
C ARG A 365 28.93 -29.61 -7.07
N LYS A 366 29.06 -28.79 -6.01
CA LYS A 366 28.80 -29.23 -4.64
C LYS A 366 27.32 -29.64 -4.47
N GLU A 367 26.39 -28.83 -4.94
CA GLU A 367 24.96 -29.16 -4.88
C GLU A 367 24.64 -30.41 -5.71
N LEU A 368 25.24 -30.59 -6.89
CA LEU A 368 25.02 -31.79 -7.71
C LEU A 368 25.53 -33.07 -7.02
N ALA A 369 26.65 -33.00 -6.30
CA ALA A 369 27.13 -34.11 -5.48
C ALA A 369 26.15 -34.47 -4.35
N LEU A 370 25.50 -33.47 -3.75
CA LEU A 370 24.45 -33.69 -2.74
C LEU A 370 23.20 -34.34 -3.37
N VAL A 371 22.80 -33.93 -4.58
CA VAL A 371 21.70 -34.57 -5.32
C VAL A 371 22.02 -36.04 -5.59
N HIS A 372 23.24 -36.36 -6.05
CA HIS A 372 23.65 -37.74 -6.30
C HIS A 372 23.63 -38.61 -5.03
N LYS A 373 24.08 -38.05 -3.90
CA LYS A 373 24.00 -38.75 -2.61
C LYS A 373 22.55 -39.04 -2.21
N LEU A 374 21.66 -38.05 -2.35
CA LEU A 374 20.24 -38.18 -2.03
C LEU A 374 19.55 -39.23 -2.92
N ASP A 375 19.87 -39.26 -4.21
CA ASP A 375 19.35 -40.26 -5.17
C ASP A 375 19.65 -41.69 -4.72
N ILE A 376 20.91 -41.96 -4.35
CA ILE A 376 21.33 -43.26 -3.83
C ILE A 376 20.56 -43.62 -2.56
N GLU A 377 20.40 -42.67 -1.63
CA GLU A 377 19.67 -42.90 -0.38
C GLU A 377 18.19 -43.22 -0.62
N LEU A 378 17.53 -42.53 -1.55
CA LEU A 378 16.13 -42.79 -1.92
C LEU A 378 15.97 -44.17 -2.57
N GLN A 379 16.84 -44.53 -3.52
CA GLN A 379 16.81 -45.85 -4.16
C GLN A 379 17.05 -46.98 -3.16
N GLN A 380 17.94 -46.78 -2.17
CA GLN A 380 18.15 -47.76 -1.10
C GLN A 380 16.91 -47.91 -0.20
N ARG A 381 16.25 -46.80 0.15
CA ARG A 381 15.00 -46.83 0.92
C ARG A 381 13.91 -47.57 0.16
N GLU A 382 13.71 -47.28 -1.12
CA GLU A 382 12.73 -47.95 -1.98
C GLU A 382 12.99 -49.47 -2.06
N ARG A 383 14.25 -49.87 -2.27
CA ARG A 383 14.63 -51.29 -2.27
C ARG A 383 14.36 -51.96 -0.93
N ASN A 384 14.63 -51.29 0.18
CA ASN A 384 14.39 -51.84 1.51
C ASN A 384 12.88 -51.94 1.81
N THR A 385 12.09 -50.93 1.45
CA THR A 385 10.62 -50.99 1.59
C THR A 385 10.04 -52.12 0.75
N PHE A 386 10.54 -52.33 -0.48
CA PHE A 386 10.08 -53.42 -1.34
C PHE A 386 10.41 -54.80 -0.77
N LYS A 387 11.63 -54.98 -0.21
CA LYS A 387 12.00 -56.23 0.47
C LYS A 387 11.12 -56.53 1.68
N ASN A 388 10.76 -55.51 2.47
CA ASN A 388 9.93 -55.68 3.66
C ASN A 388 8.45 -55.97 3.33
N LEU A 389 7.98 -55.66 2.12
CA LEU A 389 6.62 -55.99 1.67
C LEU A 389 6.50 -57.42 1.11
N LEU A 390 7.62 -58.08 0.83
CA LEU A 390 7.69 -59.44 0.28
C LEU A 390 7.96 -60.52 1.35
N LEU A 391 8.21 -60.11 2.60
CA LEU A 391 8.32 -60.95 3.78
C LEU A 391 7.05 -60.79 4.62
#